data_AF-A0A928K2A0-F1
#
_entry.id   AF-A0A928K2A0-F1
#
_cell.length_a   1.000
_cell.length_b   1.000
_cell.length_c   1.000
_cell.angle_alpha   90.00
_cell.angle_beta   90.00
_cell.angle_gamma   90.00
#
_symmetry.space_group_name_H-M   'P 1'
#
loop_
_entity.id
_entity.type
_entity.pdbx_description
1 polymer ?
#
loop_
_entity_poly.entity_id
_entity_poly.type
_entity_poly.pdbx_seq_one_letter_code
_entity_poly.pdbx_strand_id
1 'polypeptide(L)'
;MKNSSSFFCNRECDKFPCHKVEDSERFNCLFCYCPLYSFGEDCGGNFCYTEQGLKDCSHCLLPHRPENYDYIVGALIKGKPDV
;
A
#
# COMPACT_ATOMS: atom_id res chain seq x y z
N MET A 1 7.75 7.54 -13.23
CA MET A 1 6.64 7.24 -14.19
C MET A 1 5.74 8.45 -14.36
N LYS A 2 4.87 8.53 -15.39
CA LYS A 2 3.88 9.63 -15.54
C LYS A 2 2.63 9.33 -14.72
N ASN A 3 2.07 10.35 -14.07
CA ASN A 3 0.80 10.24 -13.35
C ASN A 3 -0.34 9.76 -14.28
N SER A 4 -1.19 8.89 -13.75
CA SER A 4 -2.29 8.22 -14.44
C SER A 4 -3.40 7.81 -13.45
N SER A 5 -4.43 7.10 -13.92
CA SER A 5 -5.47 6.53 -13.07
C SER A 5 -4.97 5.43 -12.11
N SER A 6 -3.81 4.84 -12.39
CA SER A 6 -3.21 3.73 -11.62
C SER A 6 -1.86 4.07 -10.99
N PHE A 7 -1.33 5.27 -11.24
CA PHE A 7 -0.08 5.73 -10.65
C PHE A 7 -0.11 7.23 -10.35
N PHE A 8 0.37 7.62 -9.17
CA PHE A 8 0.61 9.01 -8.80
C PHE A 8 1.82 9.06 -7.88
N CYS A 9 2.74 10.00 -8.07
CA CYS A 9 3.89 10.18 -7.18
C CYS A 9 3.92 11.62 -6.67
N ASN A 10 3.58 11.82 -5.40
CA ASN A 10 3.53 13.14 -4.77
C ASN A 10 4.89 13.52 -4.18
N ARG A 11 5.83 13.94 -5.03
CA ARG A 11 7.19 14.34 -4.61
C ARG A 11 7.22 15.58 -3.71
N GLU A 12 6.16 16.38 -3.74
CA GLU A 12 6.04 17.61 -2.94
C GLU A 12 5.49 17.34 -1.54
N CYS A 13 5.07 16.11 -1.24
CA CYS A 13 4.61 15.74 0.10
C CYS A 13 5.78 15.77 1.10
N ASP A 14 5.54 16.38 2.26
CA ASP A 14 6.50 16.45 3.38
C ASP A 14 6.89 15.08 3.94
N LYS A 15 6.06 14.05 3.71
CA LYS A 15 6.31 12.66 4.09
C LYS A 15 6.95 11.85 2.98
N PHE A 16 7.24 12.40 1.80
CA PHE A 16 7.74 11.62 0.68
C PHE A 16 9.24 11.29 0.80
N PRO A 17 9.67 10.02 0.56
CA PRO A 17 8.82 8.83 0.49
C PRO A 17 8.42 8.38 1.91
N CYS A 18 7.16 7.98 2.09
CA CYS A 18 6.67 7.61 3.43
C CYS A 18 7.22 6.25 3.91
N HIS A 19 7.73 5.44 2.97
CA HIS A 19 8.46 4.20 3.24
C HIS A 19 9.81 4.25 2.57
N LYS A 20 10.80 3.61 3.20
CA LYS A 20 12.13 3.49 2.63
C LYS A 20 12.09 2.61 1.38
N VAL A 21 12.53 3.15 0.24
CA VAL A 21 12.62 2.46 -1.04
C VAL A 21 13.95 2.76 -1.73
N GLU A 22 14.40 1.86 -2.60
CA GLU A 22 15.59 2.07 -3.42
C GLU A 22 15.31 2.98 -4.62
N ASP A 23 14.11 2.86 -5.21
CA ASP A 23 13.68 3.62 -6.39
C ASP A 23 12.41 4.44 -6.08
N SER A 24 12.60 5.72 -5.78
CA SER A 24 11.50 6.66 -5.55
C SER A 24 10.80 7.10 -6.84
N GLU A 25 11.35 6.82 -8.03
CA GLU A 25 10.69 7.10 -9.33
C GLU A 25 9.50 6.22 -9.63
N ARG A 26 9.43 5.08 -8.92
CA ARG A 26 8.33 4.12 -8.98
C ARG A 26 7.46 4.15 -7.72
N PHE A 27 7.70 5.05 -6.77
CA PHE A 27 6.88 5.13 -5.58
C PHE A 27 5.47 5.63 -5.90
N ASN A 28 4.46 4.81 -5.61
CA ASN A 28 3.05 5.14 -5.84
C ASN A 28 2.41 5.70 -4.56
N CYS A 29 1.91 6.92 -4.63
CA CYS A 29 1.22 7.64 -3.57
C CYS A 29 -0.31 7.52 -3.64
N LEU A 30 -0.88 6.88 -4.67
CA LEU A 30 -2.35 6.73 -4.79
C LEU A 30 -2.96 6.08 -3.54
N PHE A 31 -2.27 5.08 -3.00
CA PHE A 31 -2.64 4.40 -1.77
C PHE A 31 -1.65 4.75 -0.66
N CYS A 32 -1.45 6.04 -0.37
CA CYS A 32 -0.56 6.46 0.72
C CYS A 32 -0.95 5.90 2.09
N TYR A 33 -2.18 5.40 2.23
CA TYR A 33 -2.61 4.52 3.31
C TYR A 33 -2.87 3.10 2.76
N CYS A 34 -2.78 2.06 3.59
CA CYS A 34 -3.12 0.70 3.17
C CYS A 34 -4.66 0.53 3.12
N PRO A 35 -5.29 0.44 1.95
CA PRO A 35 -6.75 0.28 1.87
C PRO A 35 -7.21 -1.13 2.30
N LEU A 36 -6.28 -2.09 2.36
CA LEU A 36 -6.52 -3.47 2.78
C LEU A 36 -6.17 -3.70 4.25
N TYR A 37 -6.01 -2.64 5.06
CA TYR A 37 -5.64 -2.77 6.47
C TYR A 37 -6.56 -3.74 7.22
N SER A 38 -7.87 -3.52 7.10
CA SER A 38 -8.94 -4.31 7.74
C SER A 38 -9.05 -5.75 7.23
N PHE A 39 -8.33 -6.12 6.17
CA PHE A 39 -8.33 -7.49 5.68
C PHE A 39 -7.44 -8.39 6.56
N GLY A 40 -6.75 -7.84 7.56
CA GLY A 40 -5.94 -8.64 8.48
C GLY A 40 -4.84 -9.36 7.72
N GLU A 41 -4.73 -10.67 7.94
CA GLU A 41 -3.72 -11.52 7.29
C GLU A 41 -3.98 -11.75 5.80
N ASP A 42 -5.24 -11.64 5.36
CA ASP A 42 -5.64 -11.86 3.97
C ASP A 42 -5.26 -10.71 3.04
N CYS A 43 -4.65 -9.64 3.57
CA CYS A 43 -4.31 -8.46 2.77
C CYS A 43 -3.11 -8.66 1.82
N GLY A 44 -2.38 -9.78 1.94
CA GLY A 44 -1.22 -10.13 1.10
C GLY A 44 -0.01 -9.19 1.23
N GLY A 45 -0.01 -8.29 2.22
CA GLY A 45 1.03 -7.30 2.45
C GLY A 45 2.11 -7.78 3.41
N ASN A 46 3.23 -7.06 3.44
CA ASN A 46 4.33 -7.32 4.38
C ASN A 46 4.15 -6.48 5.65
N PHE A 47 3.39 -7.00 6.62
CA PHE A 47 3.10 -6.35 7.90
C PHE A 47 3.52 -7.24 9.08
N CYS A 48 3.56 -6.68 10.28
CA CYS A 48 3.63 -7.42 11.53
C CYS A 48 2.53 -6.95 12.50
N TYR A 49 2.32 -7.67 13.59
CA TYR A 49 1.49 -7.20 14.70
C TYR A 49 2.39 -6.78 15.87
N THR A 50 2.09 -5.65 16.49
CA THR A 50 2.73 -5.24 17.74
C THR A 50 2.28 -6.13 18.90
N GLU A 51 2.95 -6.04 20.04
CA GLU A 51 2.55 -6.78 21.26
C GLU A 51 1.13 -6.44 21.72
N GLN A 52 0.62 -5.26 21.38
CA GLN A 52 -0.75 -4.80 21.65
C GLN A 52 -1.77 -5.25 20.60
N GLY A 53 -1.36 -6.08 19.63
CA GLY A 53 -2.23 -6.58 18.56
C GLY A 53 -2.56 -5.56 17.48
N LEU A 54 -1.82 -4.44 17.39
CA LEU A 54 -1.99 -3.46 16.32
C LEU A 54 -1.23 -3.92 15.09
N LYS A 55 -1.88 -3.89 13.93
CA LYS A 55 -1.22 -4.19 12.66
C LYS A 55 -0.30 -3.04 12.26
N ASP A 56 0.98 -3.31 12.11
CA ASP A 56 2.03 -2.37 11.70
C ASP A 56 2.44 -2.65 10.25
N CYS A 57 2.22 -1.67 9.38
CA CYS A 57 2.54 -1.71 7.95
C CYS A 57 3.77 -0.86 7.58
N SER A 58 4.58 -0.43 8.54
CA SER A 58 5.74 0.47 8.32
C SER A 58 6.80 -0.14 7.39
N HIS A 59 6.78 -1.45 7.17
CA HIS A 59 7.65 -2.18 6.23
C HIS A 59 6.91 -2.71 4.99
N CYS A 60 5.65 -2.33 4.80
CA CYS A 60 4.84 -2.78 3.68
C CYS A 60 4.95 -1.82 2.50
N LEU A 61 5.43 -2.32 1.36
CA LEU A 61 5.46 -1.57 0.10
C LEU A 61 4.32 -1.94 -0.86
N LEU A 62 3.41 -2.83 -0.44
CA LEU A 62 2.31 -3.28 -1.29
C LEU A 62 1.51 -2.12 -1.92
N PRO A 63 1.06 -1.09 -1.17
CA PRO A 63 0.32 0.02 -1.77
C PRO A 63 1.19 1.00 -2.57
N HIS A 64 2.51 0.93 -2.40
CA HIS A 64 3.46 1.86 -2.99
C HIS A 64 4.13 1.36 -4.27
N ARG A 65 3.77 0.16 -4.72
CA ARG A 65 4.26 -0.41 -5.99
C ARG A 65 3.26 -0.11 -7.12
N PRO A 66 3.70 0.41 -8.28
CA PRO A 66 2.82 0.71 -9.40
C PRO A 66 2.07 -0.52 -9.92
N GLU A 67 2.71 -1.69 -9.83
CA GLU A 67 2.20 -2.97 -10.36
C GLU A 67 1.04 -3.51 -9.52
N ASN A 68 0.82 -3.00 -8.31
CA ASN A 68 -0.15 -3.54 -7.37
C ASN A 68 -1.53 -2.84 -7.43
N TYR A 69 -1.71 -1.87 -8.33
CA TYR A 69 -2.99 -1.16 -8.45
C TYR A 69 -4.16 -2.14 -8.67
N ASP A 70 -4.04 -3.03 -9.66
CA ASP A 70 -5.11 -3.98 -10.01
C ASP A 70 -5.37 -4.99 -8.88
N TYR A 71 -4.33 -5.42 -8.17
CA TYR A 71 -4.46 -6.29 -7.00
C TYR A 71 -5.31 -5.62 -5.91
N ILE A 72 -4.98 -4.37 -5.58
CA ILE A 72 -5.65 -3.62 -4.51
C ILE A 72 -7.11 -3.35 -4.86
N VAL A 73 -7.35 -2.83 -6.07
CA VAL A 73 -8.71 -2.55 -6.55
C VAL A 73 -9.53 -3.84 -6.65
N GLY A 74 -8.93 -4.92 -7.16
CA GLY A 74 -9.57 -6.23 -7.23
C GLY A 74 -9.95 -6.78 -5.85
N ALA A 75 -9.09 -6.63 -4.84
CA ALA A 75 -9.38 -7.03 -3.46
C ALA A 75 -10.52 -6.20 -2.86
N LEU A 76 -10.56 -4.88 -3.10
CA LEU A 76 -11.64 -4.01 -2.64
C LEU A 76 -12.98 -4.37 -3.29
N ILE A 77 -13.00 -4.71 -4.58
CA ILE A 77 -14.21 -5.11 -5.32
C ILE A 77 -14.73 -6.47 -4.85
N LYS A 78 -13.83 -7.44 -4.63
CA LYS A 78 -14.21 -8.79 -4.17
C LYS A 78 -14.62 -8.82 -2.70
N GLY A 79 -14.17 -7.85 -1.91
CA GLY A 79 -14.32 -7.86 -0.45
C GLY A 79 -13.28 -8.75 0.22
N LYS A 80 -13.25 -8.70 1.56
CA LYS A 80 -12.42 -9.60 2.35
C LYS A 80 -12.96 -11.03 2.14
N PRO A 81 -12.12 -12.03 1.82
CA PRO A 81 -12.58 -13.41 1.74
C PRO A 81 -13.24 -13.79 3.06
N ASP A 82 -14.40 -14.45 2.98
CA ASP A 82 -15.20 -14.81 4.15
C ASP A 82 -14.34 -15.56 5.18
N VAL A 83 -14.34 -15.05 6.42
CA VAL A 83 -13.72 -15.68 7.61
C VAL A 83 -14.59 -16.82 8.10
#